data_AF-A0AA39ZV21-F1
#
_entry.id   AF-A0AA39ZV21-F1
#
_cell.length_a   1.000
_cell.length_b   1.000
_cell.length_c   1.000
_cell.angle_alpha   90.00
_cell.angle_beta   90.00
_cell.angle_gamma   90.00
#
_symmetry.space_group_name_H-M   'P 1'
#
loop_
_entity.id
_entity.type
_entity.pdbx_description
1 polymer ?
#
loop_
_entity_poly.entity_id
_entity_poly.type
_entity_poly.pdbx_seq_one_letter_code
_entity_poly.pdbx_strand_id
1 'polypeptide(L)'
;MVQRYMPCSQHGSIIVTSQLSDMRDVTTCSILIGGISSQEEALDLLIHYLRNKAVDRDEGKAVINVIGSLPIAIAHAAGVINQTCCSLPDFAKSFKERSDPTTVWLGDKPLTISQYERSFAAVFDWALATLDPPVRGILECLAFLDPKGIPEDMIFAPQRPEILEFLYTSQGPGPLKVKKQLISRHLVESQAADPESISNGSAPQATSPIYPALLVHRSVQQMLLFKLDQNPGTRELRFRQTFDLLRMAVPKQSPYRAPINHLWPVYEKYVPSVRSLYHNIINPATPFKPFLELVELLSDIGNYFWERNITNGSMEMLQTAENICTEVLDPDDPHPVLSGLLVVIASFELNAGPDSRASC
;
A
#
# COMPACT_ATOMS: atom_id res chain seq x y z
N MET A 1 -1.98 -16.90 -19.38
CA MET A 1 -2.64 -15.58 -19.49
C MET A 1 -1.68 -14.45 -19.90
N VAL A 2 -0.45 -14.41 -19.37
CA VAL A 2 0.53 -13.32 -19.66
C VAL A 2 1.19 -13.43 -21.05
N GLN A 3 1.23 -14.62 -21.63
CA GLN A 3 1.94 -14.91 -22.90
C GLN A 3 1.51 -14.04 -24.09
N ARG A 4 0.25 -13.58 -24.12
CA ARG A 4 -0.27 -12.69 -25.17
C ARG A 4 0.26 -11.25 -25.09
N TYR A 5 0.80 -10.87 -23.95
CA TYR A 5 1.39 -9.55 -23.69
C TYR A 5 2.92 -9.57 -23.75
N MET A 6 3.53 -10.76 -23.91
CA MET A 6 4.97 -10.87 -24.06
C MET A 6 5.37 -10.43 -25.47
N PRO A 7 6.32 -9.50 -25.62
CA PRO A 7 6.83 -9.11 -26.92
C PRO A 7 7.47 -10.30 -27.65
N CYS A 8 7.04 -10.54 -28.88
CA CYS A 8 7.62 -11.57 -29.75
C CYS A 8 8.87 -11.00 -30.45
N SER A 9 10.02 -11.04 -29.78
CA SER A 9 11.32 -10.66 -30.36
C SER A 9 12.28 -11.86 -30.33
N GLN A 10 13.15 -11.97 -31.33
CA GLN A 10 14.24 -12.95 -31.35
C GLN A 10 15.42 -12.55 -30.45
N HIS A 11 15.48 -11.28 -30.05
CA HIS A 11 16.54 -10.72 -29.22
C HIS A 11 15.94 -10.05 -27.99
N GLY A 12 16.44 -10.43 -26.81
CA GLY A 12 16.02 -9.89 -25.54
C GLY A 12 15.66 -10.98 -24.53
N SER A 13 15.74 -10.63 -23.26
CA SER A 13 15.34 -11.49 -22.15
C SER A 13 14.30 -10.76 -21.32
N ILE A 14 13.24 -11.48 -20.93
CA ILE A 14 12.19 -10.95 -20.07
C ILE A 14 12.37 -11.56 -18.69
N ILE A 15 12.56 -10.72 -17.67
CA ILE A 15 12.61 -11.16 -16.28
C ILE A 15 11.23 -10.92 -15.67
N VAL A 16 10.58 -12.00 -15.23
CA VAL A 16 9.30 -11.96 -14.54
C VAL A 16 9.51 -12.33 -13.09
N THR A 17 9.13 -11.45 -12.17
CA THR A 17 9.10 -11.75 -10.73
C THR A 17 7.65 -11.99 -10.30
N SER A 18 7.38 -13.14 -9.69
CA SER A 18 6.03 -13.53 -9.26
C SER A 18 6.09 -14.42 -8.02
N GLN A 19 5.06 -14.32 -7.18
CA GLN A 19 4.82 -15.26 -6.08
C GLN A 19 3.89 -16.41 -6.48
N LEU A 20 3.26 -16.35 -7.66
CA LEU A 20 2.37 -17.39 -8.18
C LEU A 20 3.20 -18.55 -8.75
N SER A 21 3.00 -19.75 -8.23
CA SER A 21 3.64 -20.99 -8.72
C SER A 21 3.40 -21.24 -10.19
N ASP A 22 2.19 -20.94 -10.66
CA ASP A 22 1.70 -21.25 -12.00
C ASP A 22 2.40 -20.41 -13.09
N MET A 23 3.13 -19.36 -12.69
CA MET A 23 3.96 -18.59 -13.62
C MET A 23 5.17 -19.40 -14.13
N ARG A 24 5.55 -20.48 -13.44
CA ARG A 24 6.64 -21.36 -13.91
C ARG A 24 6.32 -21.96 -15.27
N ASP A 25 5.08 -22.37 -15.47
CA ASP A 25 4.64 -23.09 -16.68
C ASP A 25 4.60 -22.19 -17.93
N VAL A 26 4.62 -20.87 -17.75
CA VAL A 26 4.62 -19.89 -18.86
C VAL A 26 5.99 -19.27 -19.13
N THR A 27 7.03 -19.69 -18.41
CA THR A 27 8.40 -19.17 -18.54
C THR A 27 9.38 -20.23 -19.04
N THR A 28 10.44 -19.81 -19.73
CA THR A 28 11.48 -20.73 -20.22
C THR A 28 12.45 -21.19 -19.14
N CYS A 29 12.61 -20.39 -18.09
CA CYS A 29 13.44 -20.69 -16.93
C CYS A 29 12.77 -20.12 -15.68
N SER A 30 12.80 -20.87 -14.58
CA SER A 30 12.28 -20.42 -13.30
C SER A 30 13.32 -20.61 -12.20
N ILE A 31 13.49 -19.57 -11.39
CA ILE A 31 14.38 -19.58 -10.22
C ILE A 31 13.51 -19.37 -9.00
N LEU A 32 13.45 -20.38 -8.13
CA LEU A 32 12.77 -20.24 -6.84
C LEU A 32 13.68 -19.48 -5.88
N ILE A 33 13.25 -18.31 -5.45
CA ILE A 33 13.95 -17.50 -4.45
C ILE A 33 13.39 -17.87 -3.07
N GLY A 34 14.22 -18.50 -2.24
CA GLY A 34 13.92 -18.79 -0.84
C GLY A 34 14.49 -17.72 0.11
N GLY A 35 14.46 -18.01 1.41
CA GLY A 35 15.27 -17.26 2.38
C GLY A 35 16.77 -17.42 2.10
N ILE A 36 17.59 -16.60 2.76
CA ILE A 36 19.05 -16.69 2.65
C ILE A 36 19.48 -18.08 3.11
N SER A 37 20.19 -18.81 2.25
CA SER A 37 20.55 -20.21 2.53
C SER A 37 21.79 -20.31 3.42
N SER A 38 22.71 -19.35 3.29
CA SER A 38 23.91 -19.26 4.12
C SER A 38 23.64 -18.46 5.39
N GLN A 39 23.92 -19.04 6.55
CA GLN A 39 23.83 -18.33 7.82
C GLN A 39 24.83 -17.16 7.89
N GLU A 40 25.99 -17.27 7.23
CA GLU A 40 26.98 -16.20 7.18
C GLU A 40 26.46 -15.02 6.35
N GLU A 41 25.81 -15.27 5.20
CA GLU A 41 25.20 -14.19 4.40
C GLU A 41 24.06 -13.50 5.15
N ALA A 42 23.26 -14.26 5.90
CA ALA A 42 22.19 -13.71 6.74
C ALA A 42 22.74 -12.85 7.88
N LEU A 43 23.85 -13.28 8.49
CA LEU A 43 24.58 -12.50 9.50
C LEU A 43 25.17 -11.23 8.89
N ASP A 44 25.81 -11.33 7.73
CA ASP A 44 26.40 -10.16 7.06
C ASP A 44 25.32 -9.14 6.69
N LEU A 45 24.12 -9.59 6.29
CA LEU A 45 22.96 -8.72 6.08
C LEU A 45 22.49 -8.06 7.39
N LEU A 46 22.44 -8.81 8.51
CA LEU A 46 22.11 -8.25 9.82
C LEU A 46 23.12 -7.17 10.23
N ILE A 47 24.42 -7.43 10.10
CA ILE A 47 25.49 -6.49 10.41
C ILE A 47 25.37 -5.23 9.53
N HIS A 48 25.04 -5.40 8.25
CA HIS A 48 24.79 -4.30 7.34
C HIS A 48 23.66 -3.38 7.86
N TYR A 49 22.51 -3.93 8.25
CA TYR A 49 21.41 -3.14 8.81
C TYR A 49 21.71 -2.55 10.20
N LEU A 50 22.56 -3.20 10.99
CA LEU A 50 23.10 -2.66 12.23
C LEU A 50 24.17 -1.58 12.00
N ARG A 51 24.43 -1.19 10.74
CA ARG A 51 25.38 -0.15 10.31
C ARG A 51 26.81 -0.47 10.71
N ASN A 52 27.22 -1.72 10.57
CA ASN A 52 28.58 -2.19 10.86
C ASN A 52 29.05 -1.88 12.29
N LYS A 53 28.13 -1.87 13.26
CA LYS A 53 28.52 -1.93 14.67
C LYS A 53 29.37 -3.17 14.89
N ALA A 54 30.34 -3.10 15.80
CA ALA A 54 31.10 -4.26 16.23
C ALA A 54 30.12 -5.27 16.85
N VAL A 55 29.77 -6.29 16.07
CA VAL A 55 28.84 -7.34 16.44
C VAL A 55 29.66 -8.59 16.69
N ASP A 56 29.47 -9.19 17.85
CA ASP A 56 29.94 -10.55 18.09
C ASP A 56 29.20 -11.48 17.12
N ARG A 57 29.97 -12.22 16.30
CA ARG A 57 29.40 -13.07 15.25
C ARG A 57 28.59 -14.23 15.83
N ASP A 58 28.94 -14.75 17.01
CA ASP A 58 28.22 -15.83 17.65
C ASP A 58 26.88 -15.34 18.20
N GLU A 59 26.85 -14.14 18.79
CA GLU A 59 25.60 -13.49 19.21
C GLU A 59 24.70 -13.16 18.02
N GLY A 60 25.28 -12.66 16.91
CA GLY A 60 24.56 -12.40 15.67
C GLY A 60 23.94 -13.67 15.08
N LYS A 61 24.71 -14.78 15.04
CA LYS A 61 24.20 -16.09 14.62
C LYS A 61 23.06 -16.57 15.50
N ALA A 62 23.14 -16.34 16.82
CA ALA A 62 22.07 -16.69 17.74
C ALA A 62 20.78 -15.94 17.40
N VAL A 63 20.85 -14.64 17.07
CA VAL A 63 19.69 -13.87 16.61
C VAL A 63 19.11 -14.43 15.32
N ILE A 64 19.94 -14.68 14.30
CA ILE A 64 19.52 -15.28 13.01
C ILE A 64 18.81 -16.62 13.23
N ASN A 65 19.32 -17.47 14.15
CA ASN A 65 18.71 -18.75 14.45
C ASN A 65 17.28 -18.63 15.00
N VAL A 66 16.95 -17.55 15.72
CA VAL A 66 15.59 -17.37 16.25
C VAL A 66 14.65 -16.70 15.26
N ILE A 67 15.13 -15.70 14.51
CA ILE A 67 14.29 -14.95 13.56
C ILE A 67 14.15 -15.63 12.18
N GLY A 68 15.03 -16.58 11.86
CA GLY A 68 15.12 -17.21 10.55
C GLY A 68 15.95 -16.42 9.54
N SER A 69 15.98 -16.89 8.30
CA SER A 69 16.86 -16.36 7.25
C SER A 69 16.16 -15.47 6.21
N LEU A 70 15.00 -14.91 6.55
CA LEU A 70 14.25 -14.03 5.65
C LEU A 70 14.84 -12.61 5.66
N PRO A 71 15.25 -12.04 4.51
CA PRO A 71 15.85 -10.70 4.45
C PRO A 71 15.01 -9.61 5.13
N ILE A 72 13.69 -9.63 4.92
CA ILE A 72 12.77 -8.66 5.52
C ILE A 72 12.64 -8.82 7.04
N ALA A 73 12.66 -10.06 7.55
CA ALA A 73 12.65 -10.31 9.00
C ALA A 73 13.96 -9.82 9.64
N ILE A 74 15.09 -10.03 8.97
CA ILE A 74 16.40 -9.53 9.38
C ILE A 74 16.41 -8.00 9.44
N ALA A 75 15.86 -7.33 8.41
CA ALA A 75 15.74 -5.87 8.38
C ALA A 75 14.89 -5.35 9.54
N HIS A 76 13.71 -5.92 9.79
CA HIS A 76 12.87 -5.52 10.92
C HIS A 76 13.54 -5.76 12.27
N ALA A 77 14.21 -6.92 12.46
CA ALA A 77 14.93 -7.23 13.69
C ALA A 77 16.04 -6.21 13.96
N ALA A 78 16.86 -5.90 12.95
CA ALA A 78 17.89 -4.87 13.04
C ALA A 78 17.31 -3.49 13.38
N GLY A 79 16.17 -3.15 12.79
CA GLY A 79 15.43 -1.93 13.08
C GLY A 79 14.98 -1.85 14.54
N VAL A 80 14.40 -2.93 15.07
CA VAL A 80 13.99 -3.03 16.48
C VAL A 80 15.19 -2.93 17.42
N ILE A 81 16.28 -3.66 17.14
CA ILE A 81 17.53 -3.63 17.93
C ILE A 81 18.08 -2.19 17.99
N ASN A 82 18.16 -1.51 16.84
CA ASN A 82 18.65 -0.15 16.78
C ASN A 82 17.76 0.87 17.51
N GLN A 83 16.43 0.67 17.50
CA GLN A 83 15.48 1.59 18.14
C GLN A 83 15.36 1.40 19.64
N THR A 84 15.41 0.17 20.11
CA THR A 84 15.31 -0.18 21.54
C THR A 84 16.66 -0.12 22.25
N CYS A 85 17.75 0.02 21.50
CA CYS A 85 19.13 -0.04 22.00
C CYS A 85 19.42 -1.33 22.81
N CYS A 86 18.71 -2.42 22.53
CA CYS A 86 18.95 -3.70 23.20
C CYS A 86 20.20 -4.40 22.63
N SER A 87 20.82 -5.24 23.45
CA SER A 87 21.92 -6.11 23.00
C SER A 87 21.37 -7.28 22.16
N LEU A 88 22.23 -7.92 21.36
CA LEU A 88 21.84 -9.09 20.57
C LEU A 88 21.37 -10.27 21.46
N PRO A 89 22.01 -10.58 22.60
CA PRO A 89 21.52 -11.57 23.54
C PRO A 89 20.16 -11.21 24.14
N ASP A 90 19.97 -9.96 24.55
CA ASP A 90 18.68 -9.50 25.12
C ASP A 90 17.57 -9.57 24.09
N PHE A 91 17.88 -9.23 22.83
CA PHE A 91 16.96 -9.36 21.72
C PHE A 91 16.55 -10.82 21.52
N ALA A 92 17.52 -11.74 21.40
CA ALA A 92 17.25 -13.15 21.17
C ALA A 92 16.44 -13.77 22.32
N LYS A 93 16.72 -13.37 23.57
CA LYS A 93 15.96 -13.80 24.75
C LYS A 93 14.52 -13.29 24.72
N SER A 94 14.34 -11.97 24.57
CA SER A 94 13.03 -11.32 24.52
C SER A 94 12.18 -11.84 23.36
N PHE A 95 12.81 -12.15 22.22
CA PHE A 95 12.15 -12.73 21.07
C PHE A 95 11.61 -14.13 21.37
N LYS A 96 12.40 -15.00 22.01
CA LYS A 96 11.96 -16.34 22.40
C LYS A 96 10.79 -16.30 23.38
N GLU A 97 10.83 -15.39 24.35
CA GLU A 97 9.76 -15.20 25.34
C GLU A 97 8.45 -14.72 24.69
N ARG A 98 8.54 -13.88 23.64
CA ARG A 98 7.38 -13.37 22.90
C ARG A 98 6.86 -14.32 21.83
N SER A 99 7.71 -15.21 21.33
CA SER A 99 7.38 -16.16 20.25
C SER A 99 6.83 -17.48 20.78
N ASP A 100 6.29 -17.49 22.00
CA ASP A 100 5.70 -18.69 22.61
C ASP A 100 4.67 -19.31 21.64
N PRO A 101 4.80 -20.62 21.32
CA PRO A 101 4.00 -21.31 20.32
C PRO A 101 2.49 -21.36 20.59
N THR A 102 2.02 -20.89 21.75
CA THR A 102 0.62 -21.00 22.17
C THR A 102 -0.31 -19.91 21.62
N THR A 103 0.20 -18.78 21.12
CA THR A 103 -0.63 -17.58 20.88
C THR A 103 -1.03 -17.28 19.43
N VAL A 104 -0.74 -18.11 18.42
CA VAL A 104 -0.61 -17.53 17.06
C VAL A 104 -1.07 -18.48 15.92
N TRP A 105 -2.26 -18.19 15.38
CA TRP A 105 -2.88 -18.54 14.07
C TRP A 105 -3.36 -19.98 13.82
N LEU A 106 -4.51 -20.34 14.40
CA LEU A 106 -5.42 -21.33 13.81
C LEU A 106 -6.37 -20.63 12.84
N GLY A 107 -5.99 -20.55 11.56
CA GLY A 107 -6.89 -20.11 10.51
C GLY A 107 -6.44 -20.70 9.18
N ASP A 108 -7.37 -21.30 8.45
CA ASP A 108 -7.16 -21.81 7.10
C ASP A 108 -6.64 -20.69 6.21
N LYS A 109 -5.34 -20.74 5.92
CA LYS A 109 -4.63 -19.81 5.05
C LYS A 109 -4.00 -20.56 3.88
N PRO A 110 -3.83 -19.88 2.73
CA PRO A 110 -3.27 -20.50 1.53
C PRO A 110 -1.90 -21.14 1.80
N LEU A 111 -1.71 -22.33 1.23
CA LEU A 111 -0.66 -23.32 1.52
C LEU A 111 0.80 -22.87 1.34
N THR A 112 1.07 -21.64 0.93
CA THR A 112 2.42 -21.15 0.60
C THR A 112 3.18 -20.50 1.76
N ILE A 113 2.60 -20.36 2.96
CA ILE A 113 3.12 -19.43 4.00
C ILE A 113 3.31 -20.04 5.41
N SER A 114 3.15 -21.36 5.60
CA SER A 114 3.00 -21.96 6.95
C SER A 114 4.21 -21.89 7.91
N GLN A 115 5.46 -22.02 7.43
CA GLN A 115 6.68 -21.81 8.26
C GLN A 115 7.31 -20.42 8.08
N TYR A 116 7.02 -19.77 6.94
CA TYR A 116 7.40 -18.40 6.58
C TYR A 116 6.78 -17.35 7.52
N GLU A 117 5.58 -17.63 8.05
CA GLU A 117 4.78 -16.66 8.81
C GLU A 117 5.22 -16.46 10.26
N ARG A 118 5.73 -17.47 10.98
CA ARG A 118 5.85 -17.38 12.44
C ARG A 118 6.94 -16.42 12.90
N SER A 119 8.17 -16.62 12.46
CA SER A 119 9.29 -15.76 12.87
C SER A 119 9.15 -14.36 12.28
N PHE A 120 8.63 -14.23 11.05
CA PHE A 120 8.32 -12.92 10.47
C PHE A 120 7.23 -12.19 11.27
N ALA A 121 6.11 -12.85 11.59
CA ALA A 121 5.01 -12.23 12.34
C ALA A 121 5.46 -11.78 13.73
N ALA A 122 6.26 -12.57 14.46
CA ALA A 122 6.75 -12.18 15.78
C ALA A 122 7.68 -10.95 15.72
N VAL A 123 8.62 -10.90 14.75
CA VAL A 123 9.51 -9.72 14.60
C VAL A 123 8.68 -8.51 14.17
N PHE A 124 7.75 -8.71 13.24
CA PHE A 124 6.85 -7.68 12.75
C PHE A 124 5.99 -7.09 13.88
N ASP A 125 5.45 -7.94 14.73
CA ASP A 125 4.63 -7.54 15.89
C ASP A 125 5.43 -6.73 16.89
N TRP A 126 6.69 -7.11 17.10
CA TRP A 126 7.59 -6.33 17.93
C TRP A 126 7.91 -4.98 17.27
N ALA A 127 8.19 -4.94 15.97
CA ALA A 127 8.41 -3.70 15.24
C ALA A 127 7.19 -2.77 15.35
N LEU A 128 5.96 -3.30 15.23
CA LEU A 128 4.73 -2.52 15.44
C LEU A 128 4.55 -2.04 16.88
N ALA A 129 4.85 -2.89 17.87
CA ALA A 129 4.70 -2.55 19.29
C ALA A 129 5.65 -1.45 19.76
N THR A 130 6.73 -1.20 19.01
CA THR A 130 7.69 -0.12 19.30
C THR A 130 7.34 1.20 18.63
N LEU A 131 6.29 1.27 17.82
CA LEU A 131 5.81 2.53 17.23
C LEU A 131 4.89 3.27 18.21
N ASP A 132 4.95 4.60 18.18
CA ASP A 132 3.96 5.42 18.86
C ASP A 132 2.55 5.12 18.29
N PRO A 133 1.49 5.05 19.13
CA PRO A 133 0.13 4.73 18.67
C PRO A 133 -0.38 5.55 17.47
N PRO A 134 -0.17 6.88 17.38
CA PRO A 134 -0.62 7.64 16.21
C PRO A 134 0.21 7.33 14.95
N VAL A 135 1.49 7.01 15.08
CA VAL A 135 2.36 6.61 13.95
C VAL A 135 1.95 5.24 13.42
N ARG A 136 1.60 4.32 14.32
CA ARG A 136 1.01 3.04 13.96
C ARG A 136 -0.30 3.23 13.20
N GLY A 137 -1.14 4.18 13.61
CA GLY A 137 -2.37 4.51 12.89
C GLY A 137 -2.13 4.96 11.45
N ILE A 138 -1.10 5.79 11.21
CA ILE A 138 -0.67 6.13 9.85
C ILE A 138 -0.27 4.88 9.07
N LEU A 139 0.59 4.02 9.64
CA LEU A 139 1.04 2.80 8.98
C LEU A 139 -0.13 1.87 8.61
N GLU A 140 -1.12 1.74 9.48
CA GLU A 140 -2.37 0.99 9.23
C GLU A 140 -3.18 1.62 8.08
N CYS A 141 -3.25 2.95 7.99
CA CYS A 141 -3.86 3.64 6.84
C CYS A 141 -3.08 3.40 5.54
N LEU A 142 -1.74 3.41 5.59
CA LEU A 142 -0.88 3.11 4.44
C LEU A 142 -1.12 1.69 3.89
N ALA A 143 -1.59 0.77 4.72
CA ALA A 143 -1.91 -0.59 4.29
C ALA A 143 -3.11 -0.67 3.31
N PHE A 144 -3.93 0.37 3.19
CA PHE A 144 -5.03 0.42 2.22
C PHE A 144 -4.64 1.06 0.88
N LEU A 145 -3.43 1.63 0.78
CA LEU A 145 -2.98 2.40 -0.39
C LEU A 145 -2.15 1.53 -1.35
N ASP A 146 -1.67 2.11 -2.46
CA ASP A 146 -0.78 1.38 -3.36
C ASP A 146 0.61 1.21 -2.74
N PRO A 147 1.15 -0.02 -2.63
CA PRO A 147 2.42 -0.27 -1.94
C PRO A 147 3.67 0.30 -2.64
N LYS A 148 3.56 0.72 -3.92
CA LYS A 148 4.71 1.06 -4.77
C LYS A 148 4.93 2.55 -4.98
N GLY A 149 4.12 3.42 -4.39
CA GLY A 149 4.29 4.85 -4.63
C GLY A 149 3.29 5.72 -3.89
N ILE A 150 3.25 5.63 -2.56
CA ILE A 150 2.38 6.49 -1.75
C ILE A 150 3.02 7.89 -1.67
N PRO A 151 2.39 8.95 -2.17
CA PRO A 151 3.03 10.26 -2.15
C PRO A 151 3.23 10.80 -0.74
N GLU A 152 4.44 11.30 -0.45
CA GLU A 152 4.77 11.84 0.89
C GLU A 152 3.92 13.06 1.26
N ASP A 153 3.57 13.90 0.28
CA ASP A 153 2.72 15.06 0.50
C ASP A 153 1.30 14.70 0.94
N MET A 154 0.80 13.51 0.64
CA MET A 154 -0.50 13.06 1.16
C MET A 154 -0.50 12.92 2.69
N ILE A 155 0.66 12.63 3.30
CA ILE A 155 0.80 12.43 4.75
C ILE A 155 1.43 13.64 5.43
N PHE A 156 2.34 14.33 4.75
CA PHE A 156 3.18 15.37 5.33
C PHE A 156 2.90 16.79 4.81
N ALA A 157 1.96 16.98 3.89
CA ALA A 157 1.48 18.32 3.56
C ALA A 157 0.69 18.92 4.74
N PRO A 158 0.64 20.25 4.89
CA PRO A 158 -0.06 20.94 6.01
C PRO A 158 -1.59 20.76 6.07
N GLN A 159 -2.13 19.81 5.32
CA GLN A 159 -3.57 19.53 5.17
C GLN A 159 -4.05 18.67 6.35
N ARG A 160 -5.32 18.86 6.74
CA ARG A 160 -5.81 18.49 8.08
C ARG A 160 -6.99 17.52 8.07
N PRO A 161 -6.77 16.22 7.79
CA PRO A 161 -7.64 15.20 8.35
C PRO A 161 -7.32 15.04 9.84
N GLU A 162 -8.31 14.65 10.63
CA GLU A 162 -8.19 14.46 12.08
C GLU A 162 -7.01 13.54 12.45
N ILE A 163 -6.79 12.48 11.66
CA ILE A 163 -5.68 11.53 11.87
C ILE A 163 -4.28 12.18 11.79
N LEU A 164 -4.10 13.30 11.10
CA LEU A 164 -2.80 13.97 10.96
C LEU A 164 -2.64 15.18 11.88
N GLU A 165 -3.66 15.57 12.66
CA GLU A 165 -3.58 16.76 13.54
C GLU A 165 -2.42 16.67 14.55
N PHE A 166 -2.12 15.45 15.03
CA PHE A 166 -1.03 15.23 15.96
C PHE A 166 0.35 15.58 15.37
N LEU A 167 0.52 15.57 14.04
CA LEU A 167 1.77 15.93 13.38
C LEU A 167 2.10 17.42 13.52
N TYR A 168 1.08 18.27 13.53
CA TYR A 168 1.20 19.72 13.42
C TYR A 168 0.84 20.47 14.71
N THR A 169 0.47 19.76 15.77
CA THR A 169 0.25 20.35 17.09
C THR A 169 1.55 20.92 17.65
N SER A 170 1.49 21.98 18.48
CA SER A 170 2.66 22.62 19.09
C SER A 170 3.53 21.66 19.94
N GLN A 171 2.95 20.58 20.44
CA GLN A 171 3.60 19.50 21.18
C GLN A 171 3.76 18.21 20.35
N GLY A 172 3.40 18.23 19.07
CA GLY A 172 3.43 17.09 18.17
C GLY A 172 4.85 16.63 17.83
N PRO A 173 5.05 15.35 17.45
CA PRO A 173 6.38 14.84 17.06
C PRO A 173 6.94 15.53 15.81
N GLY A 174 6.09 16.14 14.97
CA GLY A 174 6.48 16.72 13.69
C GLY A 174 6.65 15.67 12.57
N PRO A 175 6.52 16.07 11.29
CA PRO A 175 6.63 15.16 10.15
C PRO A 175 7.94 14.35 10.10
N LEU A 176 9.08 14.99 10.39
CA LEU A 176 10.40 14.34 10.33
C LEU A 176 10.56 13.21 11.34
N LYS A 177 10.03 13.39 12.57
CA LYS A 177 10.11 12.37 13.61
C LYS A 177 9.22 11.17 13.27
N VAL A 178 8.02 11.41 12.76
CA VAL A 178 7.12 10.34 12.31
C VAL A 178 7.71 9.57 11.14
N LYS A 179 8.23 10.28 10.11
CA LYS A 179 8.93 9.65 8.99
C LYS A 179 10.11 8.79 9.47
N LYS A 180 10.90 9.29 10.42
CA LYS A 180 12.01 8.53 11.03
C LYS A 180 11.52 7.27 11.75
N GLN A 181 10.41 7.33 12.48
CA GLN A 181 9.85 6.16 13.16
C GLN A 181 9.43 5.05 12.18
N LEU A 182 8.77 5.40 11.08
CA LEU A 182 8.34 4.47 10.04
C LEU A 182 9.54 3.82 9.33
N ILE A 183 10.55 4.61 8.94
CA ILE A 183 11.72 4.13 8.19
C ILE A 183 12.68 3.33 9.06
N SER A 184 12.90 3.74 10.30
CA SER A 184 13.92 3.15 11.18
C SER A 184 13.72 1.67 11.51
N ARG A 185 12.49 1.15 11.33
CA ARG A 185 12.13 -0.26 11.54
C ARG A 185 12.03 -1.03 10.22
N HIS A 186 12.40 -0.40 9.11
CA HIS A 186 12.23 -0.94 7.75
C HIS A 186 10.77 -1.33 7.43
N LEU A 187 9.79 -0.70 8.09
CA LEU A 187 8.36 -0.93 7.84
C LEU A 187 7.91 -0.17 6.59
N VAL A 188 8.56 0.96 6.31
CA VAL A 188 8.34 1.82 5.16
C VAL A 188 9.71 2.22 4.60
N GLU A 189 9.85 2.24 3.28
CA GLU A 189 11.00 2.82 2.59
C GLU A 189 10.61 4.20 2.03
N SER A 190 11.57 5.12 1.97
CA SER A 190 11.37 6.44 1.37
C SER A 190 12.19 6.52 0.10
N GLN A 191 11.51 6.83 -1.00
CA GLN A 191 12.10 7.07 -2.30
C GLN A 191 12.10 8.56 -2.57
N ALA A 192 13.28 9.13 -2.84
CA ALA A 192 13.41 10.53 -3.22
C ALA A 192 12.86 10.74 -4.64
N ALA A 193 12.36 11.95 -4.90
CA ALA A 193 12.04 12.37 -6.26
C ALA A 193 13.32 12.44 -7.10
N ASP A 194 13.24 11.98 -8.35
CA ASP A 194 14.35 12.11 -9.29
C ASP A 194 14.29 13.47 -10.01
N PRO A 195 15.23 14.41 -9.75
CA PRO A 195 15.18 15.76 -10.33
C PRO A 195 15.30 15.76 -11.87
N GLU A 196 15.92 14.74 -12.45
CA GLU A 196 16.16 14.67 -13.91
C GLU A 196 14.91 14.25 -14.69
N SER A 197 13.91 13.67 -14.02
CA SER A 197 12.62 13.29 -14.62
C SER A 197 11.74 14.48 -15.02
N ILE A 198 12.06 15.69 -14.52
CA ILE A 198 11.29 16.92 -14.77
C ILE A 198 11.92 17.75 -15.92
N SER A 199 13.23 17.67 -16.13
CA SER A 199 13.96 18.57 -17.05
C SER A 199 14.00 18.09 -18.50
N ASN A 200 13.90 16.78 -18.73
CA ASN A 200 13.97 16.20 -20.07
C ASN A 200 12.61 15.59 -20.37
N GLY A 201 11.85 16.16 -21.32
CA GLY A 201 10.56 15.63 -21.80
C GLY A 201 10.64 14.24 -22.48
N SER A 202 11.62 13.42 -22.09
CA SER A 202 11.72 12.00 -22.37
C SER A 202 10.68 11.25 -21.54
N ALA A 203 10.02 10.27 -22.15
CA ALA A 203 9.06 9.42 -21.45
C ALA A 203 9.69 8.89 -20.13
N PRO A 204 8.97 8.97 -18.99
CA PRO A 204 9.52 8.56 -17.70
C PRO A 204 10.01 7.11 -17.79
N GLN A 205 11.28 6.88 -17.46
CA GLN A 205 11.73 5.52 -17.18
C GLN A 205 10.87 4.99 -16.03
N ALA A 206 10.27 3.82 -16.23
CA ALA A 206 9.16 3.26 -15.44
C ALA A 206 9.45 2.96 -13.95
N THR A 207 10.55 3.44 -13.39
CA THR A 207 11.08 3.03 -12.08
C THR A 207 11.39 4.17 -11.11
N SER A 208 11.42 5.43 -11.54
CA SER A 208 11.67 6.58 -10.65
C SER A 208 10.42 7.44 -10.49
N PRO A 209 9.93 7.69 -9.26
CA PRO A 209 8.78 8.52 -9.03
C PRO A 209 9.14 10.00 -9.23
N ILE A 210 8.23 10.73 -9.87
CA ILE A 210 8.35 12.17 -10.13
C ILE A 210 8.26 12.98 -8.82
N TYR A 211 7.80 12.34 -7.74
CA TYR A 211 7.58 12.92 -6.42
C TYR A 211 8.18 12.03 -5.32
N PRO A 212 8.50 12.59 -4.13
CA PRO A 212 8.93 11.78 -3.00
C PRO A 212 7.80 10.83 -2.59
N ALA A 213 8.14 9.55 -2.45
CA ALA A 213 7.15 8.50 -2.21
C ALA A 213 7.57 7.59 -1.05
N LEU A 214 6.56 7.09 -0.34
CA LEU A 214 6.69 6.02 0.64
C LEU A 214 6.32 4.69 -0.03
N LEU A 215 7.13 3.68 0.25
CA LEU A 215 6.92 2.31 -0.22
C LEU A 215 6.63 1.44 1.00
N VAL A 216 5.56 0.65 0.91
CA VAL A 216 5.22 -0.34 1.94
C VAL A 216 5.40 -1.70 1.31
N HIS A 217 6.22 -2.55 1.93
CA HIS A 217 6.41 -3.90 1.42
C HIS A 217 5.07 -4.67 1.41
N ARG A 218 4.76 -5.37 0.32
CA ARG A 218 3.46 -6.07 0.16
C ARG A 218 3.15 -7.04 1.30
N SER A 219 4.15 -7.77 1.81
CA SER A 219 3.95 -8.67 2.95
C SER A 219 3.64 -7.92 4.25
N VAL A 220 4.20 -6.72 4.44
CA VAL A 220 3.87 -5.84 5.58
C VAL A 220 2.44 -5.36 5.45
N GLN A 221 2.04 -4.89 4.26
CA GLN A 221 0.69 -4.47 3.96
C GLN A 221 -0.34 -5.59 4.20
N GLN A 222 -0.09 -6.79 3.67
CA GLN A 222 -0.96 -7.95 3.86
C GLN A 222 -1.09 -8.35 5.33
N MET A 223 0.01 -8.31 6.09
CA MET A 223 -0.02 -8.61 7.52
C MET A 223 -0.82 -7.56 8.31
N LEU A 224 -0.67 -6.26 7.98
CA LEU A 224 -1.46 -5.19 8.56
C LEU A 224 -2.95 -5.36 8.27
N LEU A 225 -3.31 -5.60 7.00
CA LEU A 225 -4.70 -5.81 6.61
C LEU A 225 -5.30 -7.02 7.31
N PHE A 226 -4.58 -8.14 7.37
CA PHE A 226 -5.05 -9.31 8.11
C PHE A 226 -5.30 -8.98 9.59
N LYS A 227 -4.38 -8.24 10.23
CA LYS A 227 -4.55 -7.85 11.64
C LYS A 227 -5.73 -6.93 11.84
N LEU A 228 -5.99 -6.04 10.89
CA LEU A 228 -7.19 -5.20 10.90
C LEU A 228 -8.45 -6.05 10.70
N ASP A 229 -8.42 -7.10 9.89
CA ASP A 229 -9.57 -8.01 9.70
C ASP A 229 -10.00 -8.71 11.00
N GLN A 230 -9.08 -8.90 11.95
CA GLN A 230 -9.39 -9.43 13.29
C GLN A 230 -10.15 -8.43 14.17
N ASN A 231 -10.11 -7.12 13.85
CA ASN A 231 -10.79 -6.06 14.60
C ASN A 231 -11.57 -5.14 13.65
N PRO A 232 -12.83 -5.50 13.32
CA PRO A 232 -13.65 -4.79 12.34
C PRO A 232 -13.80 -3.29 12.63
N GLY A 233 -13.96 -2.90 13.90
CA GLY A 233 -14.11 -1.48 14.27
C GLY A 233 -12.85 -0.65 13.99
N THR A 234 -11.67 -1.21 14.25
CA THR A 234 -10.41 -0.54 13.93
C THR A 234 -10.18 -0.50 12.42
N ARG A 235 -10.52 -1.59 11.72
CA ARG A 235 -10.45 -1.64 10.25
C ARG A 235 -11.32 -0.56 9.60
N GLU A 236 -12.59 -0.44 10.00
CA GLU A 236 -13.51 0.56 9.48
C GLU A 236 -13.00 1.98 9.75
N LEU A 237 -12.53 2.25 10.97
CA LEU A 237 -11.93 3.53 11.33
C LEU A 237 -10.73 3.88 10.43
N ARG A 238 -9.80 2.93 10.25
CA ARG A 238 -8.61 3.15 9.42
C ARG A 238 -8.96 3.28 7.94
N PHE A 239 -9.95 2.54 7.47
CA PHE A 239 -10.48 2.67 6.12
C PHE A 239 -11.05 4.06 5.88
N ARG A 240 -11.87 4.57 6.80
CA ARG A 240 -12.42 5.95 6.74
C ARG A 240 -11.32 7.00 6.73
N GLN A 241 -10.33 6.86 7.60
CA GLN A 241 -9.19 7.77 7.64
C GLN A 241 -8.35 7.74 6.35
N THR A 242 -8.17 6.56 5.75
CA THR A 242 -7.51 6.47 4.43
C THR A 242 -8.37 7.10 3.33
N PHE A 243 -9.67 6.91 3.36
CA PHE A 243 -10.60 7.60 2.46
C PHE A 243 -10.45 9.12 2.58
N ASP A 244 -10.43 9.67 3.79
CA ASP A 244 -10.29 11.11 4.02
C ASP A 244 -8.96 11.64 3.46
N LEU A 245 -7.86 10.90 3.64
CA LEU A 245 -6.56 11.22 3.05
C LEU A 245 -6.64 11.33 1.51
N LEU A 246 -7.24 10.32 0.88
CA LEU A 246 -7.42 10.32 -0.57
C LEU A 246 -8.38 11.39 -1.04
N ARG A 247 -9.45 11.66 -0.29
CA ARG A 247 -10.48 12.61 -0.69
C ARG A 247 -9.96 14.05 -0.71
N MET A 248 -9.07 14.43 0.22
CA MET A 248 -8.42 15.75 0.15
C MET A 248 -7.42 15.86 -0.99
N ALA A 249 -6.77 14.74 -1.34
CA ALA A 249 -5.69 14.72 -2.33
C ALA A 249 -6.22 14.64 -3.78
N VAL A 250 -7.31 13.89 -3.99
CA VAL A 250 -7.94 13.69 -5.30
C VAL A 250 -8.85 14.88 -5.63
N PRO A 251 -8.65 15.54 -6.78
CA PRO A 251 -9.50 16.65 -7.20
C PRO A 251 -10.97 16.23 -7.34
N LYS A 252 -11.88 17.15 -7.00
CA LYS A 252 -13.30 16.98 -7.34
C LYS A 252 -13.55 17.34 -8.80
N GLN A 253 -14.51 16.69 -9.44
CA GLN A 253 -14.97 17.15 -10.75
C GLN A 253 -15.62 18.53 -10.68
N SER A 254 -15.56 19.24 -11.81
CA SER A 254 -16.29 20.48 -11.97
C SER A 254 -17.80 20.20 -11.85
N PRO A 255 -18.56 20.98 -11.06
CA PRO A 255 -20.02 20.86 -11.00
C PRO A 255 -20.68 20.99 -12.37
N TYR A 256 -20.05 21.75 -13.28
CA TYR A 256 -20.49 21.97 -14.65
C TYR A 256 -19.87 20.99 -15.65
N ARG A 257 -19.16 19.97 -15.17
CA ARG A 257 -18.47 18.93 -15.97
C ARG A 257 -17.57 19.47 -17.07
N ALA A 258 -17.03 20.67 -16.86
CA ALA A 258 -15.99 21.23 -17.72
C ALA A 258 -14.74 20.32 -17.67
N PRO A 259 -14.08 20.04 -18.81
CA PRO A 259 -12.85 19.27 -18.83
C PRO A 259 -11.78 19.86 -17.90
N ILE A 260 -11.28 19.06 -16.96
CA ILE A 260 -10.26 19.45 -15.98
C ILE A 260 -8.88 18.85 -16.30
N ASN A 261 -8.50 18.91 -17.58
CA ASN A 261 -7.30 18.24 -18.10
C ASN A 261 -6.00 18.69 -17.40
N HIS A 262 -5.96 19.94 -16.92
CA HIS A 262 -4.83 20.47 -16.16
C HIS A 262 -4.61 19.76 -14.80
N LEU A 263 -5.60 19.03 -14.30
CA LEU A 263 -5.53 18.25 -13.06
C LEU A 263 -5.21 16.77 -13.29
N TRP A 264 -5.11 16.30 -14.54
CA TRP A 264 -4.78 14.89 -14.84
C TRP A 264 -3.48 14.40 -14.17
N PRO A 265 -2.38 15.19 -14.08
CA PRO A 265 -1.19 14.74 -13.37
C PRO A 265 -1.45 14.41 -11.89
N VAL A 266 -2.40 15.11 -11.26
CA VAL A 266 -2.82 14.86 -9.87
C VAL A 266 -3.62 13.56 -9.78
N TYR A 267 -4.51 13.29 -10.75
CA TYR A 267 -5.20 12.00 -10.84
C TYR A 267 -4.23 10.84 -11.04
N GLU A 268 -3.31 10.94 -12.01
CA GLU A 268 -2.30 9.90 -12.29
C GLU A 268 -1.49 9.52 -11.03
N LYS A 269 -1.22 10.50 -10.17
CA LYS A 269 -0.53 10.34 -8.90
C LYS A 269 -1.32 9.52 -7.87
N TYR A 270 -2.63 9.69 -7.76
CA TYR A 270 -3.45 9.07 -6.69
C TYR A 270 -4.31 7.89 -7.13
N VAL A 271 -4.59 7.74 -8.43
CA VAL A 271 -5.36 6.63 -9.00
C VAL A 271 -4.89 5.24 -8.53
N PRO A 272 -3.59 4.91 -8.48
CA PRO A 272 -3.14 3.60 -7.99
C PRO A 272 -3.63 3.33 -6.57
N SER A 273 -3.57 4.33 -5.70
CA SER A 273 -4.02 4.22 -4.31
C SER A 273 -5.54 4.13 -4.19
N VAL A 274 -6.30 4.86 -5.01
CA VAL A 274 -7.77 4.70 -5.03
C VAL A 274 -8.15 3.31 -5.53
N ARG A 275 -7.44 2.76 -6.53
CA ARG A 275 -7.65 1.38 -6.96
C ARG A 275 -7.35 0.41 -5.82
N SER A 276 -6.26 0.59 -5.07
CA SER A 276 -5.94 -0.27 -3.92
C SER A 276 -7.06 -0.24 -2.86
N LEU A 277 -7.60 0.95 -2.56
CA LEU A 277 -8.76 1.11 -1.67
C LEU A 277 -10.01 0.40 -2.24
N TYR A 278 -10.29 0.55 -3.53
CA TYR A 278 -11.38 -0.13 -4.22
C TYR A 278 -11.29 -1.66 -4.15
N HIS A 279 -10.10 -2.25 -4.31
CA HIS A 279 -9.92 -3.69 -4.18
C HIS A 279 -10.25 -4.20 -2.76
N ASN A 280 -10.09 -3.36 -1.74
CA ASN A 280 -10.49 -3.69 -0.37
C ASN A 280 -12.01 -3.62 -0.16
N ILE A 281 -12.74 -2.86 -0.98
CA ILE A 281 -14.20 -2.77 -0.95
C ILE A 281 -14.85 -4.01 -1.58
N ILE A 282 -14.35 -4.42 -2.75
CA ILE A 282 -14.92 -5.55 -3.49
C ILE A 282 -14.51 -6.92 -2.92
N ASN A 283 -13.66 -6.96 -1.90
CA ASN A 283 -13.24 -8.21 -1.28
C ASN A 283 -14.39 -8.80 -0.44
N PRO A 284 -14.99 -9.93 -0.85
CA PRO A 284 -16.16 -10.48 -0.17
C PRO A 284 -15.87 -10.97 1.26
N ALA A 285 -14.60 -11.19 1.60
CA ALA A 285 -14.20 -11.64 2.94
C ALA A 285 -14.26 -10.53 3.99
N THR A 286 -14.34 -9.25 3.58
CA THR A 286 -14.25 -8.11 4.48
C THR A 286 -15.46 -7.19 4.32
N PRO A 287 -16.49 -7.28 5.19
CA PRO A 287 -17.64 -6.39 5.11
C PRO A 287 -17.21 -4.95 5.36
N PHE A 288 -17.73 -4.04 4.53
CA PHE A 288 -17.52 -2.59 4.66
C PHE A 288 -18.87 -1.90 4.79
N LYS A 289 -18.90 -0.78 5.53
CA LYS A 289 -20.10 0.04 5.65
C LYS A 289 -20.15 1.08 4.52
N PRO A 290 -21.16 1.04 3.63
CA PRO A 290 -21.27 1.98 2.51
C PRO A 290 -21.56 3.42 2.96
N PHE A 291 -21.13 4.39 2.15
CA PHE A 291 -21.36 5.82 2.37
C PHE A 291 -21.23 6.62 1.06
N LEU A 292 -21.89 7.77 1.01
CA LEU A 292 -22.05 8.55 -0.22
C LEU A 292 -20.76 9.23 -0.69
N GLU A 293 -19.92 9.68 0.22
CA GLU A 293 -18.68 10.37 -0.13
C GLU A 293 -17.69 9.45 -0.86
N LEU A 294 -17.79 8.12 -0.63
CA LEU A 294 -17.06 7.12 -1.40
C LEU A 294 -17.57 7.06 -2.84
N VAL A 295 -18.88 7.11 -3.05
CA VAL A 295 -19.49 7.12 -4.38
C VAL A 295 -19.02 8.34 -5.18
N GLU A 296 -18.93 9.52 -4.54
CA GLU A 296 -18.36 10.71 -5.16
C GLU A 296 -16.92 10.49 -5.62
N LEU A 297 -16.05 9.92 -4.77
CA LEU A 297 -14.66 9.65 -5.11
C LEU A 297 -14.55 8.66 -6.29
N LEU A 298 -15.35 7.59 -6.29
CA LEU A 298 -15.36 6.62 -7.39
C LEU A 298 -15.90 7.22 -8.69
N SER A 299 -16.90 8.10 -8.61
CA SER A 299 -17.43 8.86 -9.76
C SER A 299 -16.38 9.85 -10.31
N ASP A 300 -15.65 10.54 -9.42
CA ASP A 300 -14.57 11.45 -9.79
C ASP A 300 -13.48 10.73 -10.61
N ILE A 301 -13.07 9.56 -10.13
CA ILE A 301 -12.07 8.70 -10.77
C ILE A 301 -12.62 8.07 -12.05
N GLY A 302 -13.88 7.65 -12.04
CA GLY A 302 -14.56 7.06 -13.19
C GLY A 302 -14.60 8.01 -14.38
N ASN A 303 -14.94 9.29 -14.18
CA ASN A 303 -14.89 10.23 -15.30
C ASN A 303 -13.47 10.64 -15.70
N TYR A 304 -12.49 10.63 -14.78
CA TYR A 304 -11.08 10.71 -15.21
C TYR A 304 -10.69 9.54 -16.13
N PHE A 305 -11.09 8.31 -15.80
CA PHE A 305 -10.86 7.15 -16.67
C PHE A 305 -11.54 7.30 -18.02
N TRP A 306 -12.76 7.83 -18.02
CA TRP A 306 -13.48 8.13 -19.24
C TRP A 306 -12.75 9.13 -20.13
N GLU A 307 -12.35 10.28 -19.57
CA GLU A 307 -11.61 11.33 -20.28
C GLU A 307 -10.28 10.82 -20.87
N ARG A 308 -9.64 9.86 -20.19
CA ARG A 308 -8.39 9.23 -20.63
C ARG A 308 -8.57 8.00 -21.50
N ASN A 309 -9.81 7.64 -21.83
CA ASN A 309 -10.17 6.42 -22.56
C ASN A 309 -9.59 5.14 -21.92
N ILE A 310 -9.57 5.10 -20.58
CA ILE A 310 -9.17 3.95 -19.78
C ILE A 310 -10.43 3.11 -19.51
N THR A 311 -10.57 2.00 -20.23
CA THR A 311 -11.73 1.12 -20.15
C THR A 311 -11.56 -0.05 -19.17
N ASN A 312 -10.31 -0.37 -18.80
CA ASN A 312 -10.01 -1.55 -18.00
C ASN A 312 -10.41 -1.37 -16.53
N GLY A 313 -11.51 -2.03 -16.12
CA GLY A 313 -12.04 -2.03 -14.76
C GLY A 313 -12.74 -0.73 -14.34
N SER A 314 -12.92 0.23 -15.26
CA SER A 314 -13.60 1.50 -14.97
C SER A 314 -15.11 1.34 -14.82
N MET A 315 -15.75 0.57 -15.71
CA MET A 315 -17.18 0.27 -15.61
C MET A 315 -17.54 -0.56 -14.37
N GLU A 316 -16.72 -1.56 -14.03
CA GLU A 316 -16.90 -2.38 -12.82
C GLU A 316 -16.87 -1.52 -11.55
N MET A 317 -15.96 -0.54 -11.50
CA MET A 317 -15.86 0.42 -10.41
C MET A 317 -17.09 1.33 -10.31
N LEU A 318 -17.59 1.82 -11.45
CA LEU A 318 -18.78 2.67 -11.50
C LEU A 318 -20.05 1.91 -11.11
N GLN A 319 -20.21 0.67 -11.57
CA GLN A 319 -21.32 -0.21 -11.18
C GLN A 319 -21.28 -0.54 -9.68
N THR A 320 -20.08 -0.74 -9.13
CA THR A 320 -19.93 -0.90 -7.67
C THR A 320 -20.35 0.37 -6.93
N ALA A 321 -19.99 1.55 -7.44
CA ALA A 321 -20.42 2.83 -6.88
C ALA A 321 -21.95 3.00 -6.95
N GLU A 322 -22.58 2.54 -8.02
CA GLU A 322 -24.03 2.55 -8.19
C GLU A 322 -24.73 1.65 -7.18
N ASN A 323 -24.22 0.42 -6.99
CA ASN A 323 -24.72 -0.51 -5.98
C ASN A 323 -24.60 0.06 -4.55
N ILE A 324 -23.48 0.72 -4.24
CA ILE A 324 -23.29 1.41 -2.95
C ILE A 324 -24.32 2.55 -2.80
N CYS A 325 -24.58 3.29 -3.88
CA CYS A 325 -25.51 4.41 -3.86
C CYS A 325 -26.96 3.94 -3.64
N THR A 326 -27.37 2.84 -4.27
CA THR A 326 -28.71 2.24 -4.09
C THR A 326 -28.90 1.55 -2.73
N GLU A 327 -27.83 1.13 -2.07
CA GLU A 327 -27.88 0.63 -0.70
C GLU A 327 -28.03 1.75 0.34
N VAL A 328 -27.44 2.93 0.08
CA VAL A 328 -27.41 4.05 1.03
C VAL A 328 -28.58 5.02 0.87
N LEU A 329 -29.05 5.23 -0.36
CA LEU A 329 -30.15 6.14 -0.66
C LEU A 329 -31.49 5.41 -0.69
N ASP A 330 -32.55 6.13 -0.32
CA ASP A 330 -33.91 5.67 -0.59
C ASP A 330 -34.18 5.69 -2.10
N PRO A 331 -34.89 4.69 -2.66
CA PRO A 331 -35.15 4.60 -4.11
C PRO A 331 -35.83 5.82 -4.73
N ASP A 332 -36.56 6.58 -3.92
CA ASP A 332 -37.33 7.76 -4.33
C ASP A 332 -36.60 9.09 -4.10
N ASP A 333 -35.36 9.08 -3.59
CA ASP A 333 -34.57 10.29 -3.33
C ASP A 333 -33.70 10.71 -4.54
N PRO A 334 -34.02 11.81 -5.24
CA PRO A 334 -33.19 12.34 -6.31
C PRO A 334 -31.93 13.01 -5.75
N HIS A 335 -30.94 12.20 -5.36
CA HIS A 335 -29.69 12.70 -4.82
C HIS A 335 -28.72 13.16 -5.92
N PRO A 336 -28.04 14.32 -5.78
CA PRO A 336 -27.13 14.84 -6.81
C PRO A 336 -25.95 13.91 -7.11
N VAL A 337 -25.50 13.12 -6.13
CA VAL A 337 -24.42 12.14 -6.31
C VAL A 337 -24.84 11.00 -7.25
N LEU A 338 -26.06 10.49 -7.12
CA LEU A 338 -26.59 9.44 -7.99
C LEU A 338 -26.75 9.96 -9.43
N SER A 339 -27.32 11.15 -9.58
CA SER A 339 -27.40 11.83 -10.88
C SER A 339 -26.01 12.09 -11.49
N GLY A 340 -25.06 12.49 -10.65
CA GLY A 340 -23.64 12.62 -10.94
C GLY A 340 -23.07 11.38 -11.61
N LEU A 341 -23.21 10.26 -10.91
CA LEU A 341 -22.72 8.94 -11.27
C LEU A 341 -23.36 8.39 -12.55
N LEU A 342 -24.70 8.43 -12.65
CA LEU A 342 -25.44 7.87 -13.79
C LEU A 342 -25.04 8.54 -15.11
N VAL A 343 -24.73 9.84 -15.11
CA VAL A 343 -24.25 10.50 -16.32
C VAL A 343 -22.85 10.07 -16.71
N VAL A 344 -21.97 9.79 -15.74
CA VAL A 344 -20.64 9.23 -16.03
C VAL A 344 -20.79 7.85 -16.65
N ILE A 345 -21.64 6.98 -16.07
CA ILE A 345 -21.98 5.66 -16.63
C ILE A 345 -22.52 5.79 -18.06
N ALA A 346 -23.52 6.66 -18.28
CA ALA A 346 -24.07 6.89 -19.60
C ALA A 346 -23.04 7.43 -20.60
N SER A 347 -22.06 8.24 -20.15
CA SER A 347 -20.98 8.74 -21.02
C SER A 347 -20.09 7.59 -21.53
N PHE A 348 -19.86 6.56 -20.71
CA PHE A 348 -19.15 5.35 -21.13
C PHE A 348 -19.99 4.50 -22.10
N GLU A 349 -21.26 4.26 -21.79
CA GLU A 349 -22.14 3.40 -22.60
C GLU A 349 -22.41 3.97 -23.98
N LEU A 350 -22.60 5.30 -24.07
CA LEU A 350 -22.89 5.99 -25.32
C LEU A 350 -21.64 6.31 -26.15
N ASN A 351 -20.43 6.04 -25.64
CA ASN A 351 -19.16 6.51 -26.23
C ASN A 351 -19.20 8.02 -26.57
N ALA A 352 -19.96 8.80 -25.81
CA ALA A 352 -20.28 10.18 -26.12
C ALA A 352 -19.12 11.09 -25.72
N GLY A 353 -18.14 11.31 -26.62
CA GLY A 353 -16.88 12.02 -26.34
C GLY A 353 -17.02 13.39 -25.63
N PRO A 354 -15.92 13.96 -25.07
CA PRO A 354 -15.95 15.16 -24.21
C PRO A 354 -16.72 16.34 -24.81
N ASP A 355 -16.67 16.50 -26.13
CA ASP A 355 -17.34 17.58 -26.86
C ASP A 355 -18.88 17.47 -26.89
N SER A 356 -19.43 16.27 -26.65
CA SER A 356 -20.88 16.06 -26.59
C SER A 356 -21.53 16.72 -25.36
N ARG A 357 -20.75 17.01 -24.32
CA ARG A 357 -21.24 17.62 -23.06
C ARG A 357 -21.51 19.12 -23.16
N ALA A 358 -21.00 19.80 -24.17
CA ALA A 358 -21.24 21.23 -24.38
C ALA A 358 -22.65 21.54 -24.95
N SER A 359 -23.46 20.51 -25.23
CA SER A 359 -24.72 20.62 -25.96
C SER A 359 -25.98 20.33 -25.12
N CYS A 360 -25.86 20.25 -23.79
CA CYS A 360 -27.01 20.05 -22.89
C CYS A 360 -27.21 21.24 -21.97
#